data_AF-A0A7J5YIC0-F1
#
_entry.id   AF-A0A7J5YIC0-F1
#
_cell.length_a   1.000
_cell.length_b   1.000
_cell.length_c   1.000
_cell.angle_alpha   90.00
_cell.angle_beta   90.00
_cell.angle_gamma   90.00
#
_symmetry.space_group_name_H-M   'P 1'
#
loop_
_entity.id
_entity.type
_entity.pdbx_description
1 polymer ?
#
loop_
_entity_poly.entity_id
_entity_poly.type
_entity_poly.pdbx_seq_one_letter_code
_entity_poly.pdbx_strand_id
1 'polypeptide(L)'
;MATNTSPRCKTSDTVDIQPVSPAVNQLDTKEGNIGSITRLTLGERDPTKMNKTILLVGETGAGKSTLINALVNYAMGVKSYKRREESQTESQTSDVIVYEVFGHEDRTLPFSLTIIDTPGYGHTEGIERDVLVSERLLDLFRSTDGVREIDAVCLVLKASDNRLSDRLCTGVSVWKRHRGEHRCPHHTSDFEPENVLQALKDAQIRCAKNEEGQPVHFMFDNTQKTERNKRNERALKNAWESTEDQISQFADFLKKTKPQNLRDTVEVLNTRIRLTACIHKLQERVECIEQKQREINRLRKL
;
A
#
# COMPACT_ATOMS: atom_id res chain seq x y z
N MET A 1 2.84 -57.60 -51.59
CA MET A 1 2.26 -56.99 -50.37
C MET A 1 3.34 -56.12 -49.75
N ALA A 2 3.27 -54.82 -49.96
CA ALA A 2 4.16 -53.85 -49.32
C ALA A 2 3.31 -52.63 -48.95
N THR A 3 3.34 -52.31 -47.67
CA THR A 3 2.45 -51.39 -46.95
C THR A 3 2.86 -49.94 -47.15
N ASN A 4 1.89 -49.09 -47.48
CA ASN A 4 1.99 -47.64 -47.41
C ASN A 4 2.21 -47.18 -45.96
N THR A 5 3.30 -46.47 -45.71
CA THR A 5 3.52 -45.72 -44.46
C THR A 5 3.68 -44.24 -44.81
N SER A 6 2.59 -43.49 -44.64
CA SER A 6 2.60 -42.03 -44.65
C SER A 6 3.24 -41.52 -43.35
N PRO A 7 4.10 -40.50 -43.37
CA PRO A 7 4.69 -39.96 -42.15
C PRO A 7 3.62 -39.16 -41.40
N ARG A 8 3.22 -39.65 -40.22
CA ARG A 8 2.41 -38.90 -39.26
C ARG A 8 3.17 -37.62 -38.89
N CYS A 9 2.62 -36.48 -39.31
CA CYS A 9 2.94 -35.17 -38.78
C CYS A 9 2.80 -35.23 -37.25
N LYS A 10 3.93 -35.09 -36.55
CA LYS A 10 3.93 -34.88 -35.10
C LYS A 10 3.34 -33.50 -34.88
N THR A 11 2.08 -33.44 -34.43
CA THR A 11 1.53 -32.24 -33.82
C THR A 11 2.44 -31.89 -32.65
N SER A 12 3.15 -30.77 -32.77
CA SER A 12 3.83 -30.14 -31.65
C SER A 12 2.78 -29.88 -30.58
N ASP A 13 2.89 -30.58 -29.45
CA ASP A 13 2.17 -30.21 -28.24
C ASP A 13 2.60 -28.78 -27.90
N THR A 14 1.78 -27.80 -28.28
CA THR A 14 1.89 -26.45 -27.76
C THR A 14 1.52 -26.55 -26.28
N VAL A 15 2.53 -26.70 -25.45
CA VAL A 15 2.41 -26.44 -24.02
C VAL A 15 2.00 -24.97 -23.91
N ASP A 16 0.72 -24.74 -23.65
CA ASP A 16 0.21 -23.43 -23.25
C ASP A 16 0.84 -23.09 -21.89
N ILE A 17 2.06 -22.53 -21.94
CA ILE A 17 2.69 -21.88 -20.80
C ILE A 17 1.90 -20.59 -20.60
N GLN A 18 0.82 -20.66 -19.82
CA GLN A 18 0.11 -19.46 -19.38
C GLN A 18 1.12 -18.53 -18.71
N PRO A 19 1.20 -17.25 -19.11
CA PRO A 19 2.19 -16.31 -18.57
C PRO A 19 1.96 -16.15 -17.08
N VAL A 20 2.96 -16.56 -16.30
CA VAL A 20 3.00 -16.37 -14.84
C VAL A 20 3.39 -14.93 -14.58
N SER A 21 2.54 -14.17 -13.88
CA SER A 21 2.79 -12.77 -13.54
C SER A 21 3.78 -12.69 -12.36
N PRO A 22 4.92 -11.99 -12.50
CA PRO A 22 5.87 -11.85 -11.41
C PRO A 22 5.29 -10.96 -10.30
N ALA A 23 5.65 -11.22 -9.04
CA ALA A 23 5.51 -10.20 -8.00
C ALA A 23 6.39 -8.99 -8.37
N VAL A 24 6.13 -7.79 -7.83
CA VAL A 24 6.95 -6.61 -8.14
C VAL A 24 8.45 -6.85 -7.87
N ASN A 25 8.75 -7.61 -6.81
CA ASN A 25 10.13 -7.98 -6.45
C ASN A 25 10.76 -9.03 -7.39
N GLN A 26 10.00 -9.58 -8.33
CA GLN A 26 10.43 -10.52 -9.36
C GLN A 26 10.47 -9.87 -10.75
N LEU A 27 10.08 -8.60 -10.86
CA LEU A 27 10.25 -7.81 -12.08
C LEU A 27 11.69 -7.31 -12.15
N ASP A 28 12.21 -7.17 -13.36
CA ASP A 28 13.52 -6.55 -13.62
C ASP A 28 13.44 -5.06 -13.26
N THR A 29 13.66 -4.78 -11.97
CA THR A 29 13.61 -3.44 -11.39
C THR A 29 15.03 -2.93 -11.17
N LYS A 30 15.23 -1.63 -11.40
CA LYS A 30 16.44 -0.93 -11.00
C LYS A 30 16.28 -0.54 -9.53
N GLU A 31 17.07 -1.14 -8.66
CA GLU A 31 17.13 -0.75 -7.24
C GLU A 31 18.01 0.49 -7.07
N GLY A 32 17.51 1.46 -6.31
CA GLY A 32 18.21 2.68 -5.93
C GLY A 32 17.72 3.19 -4.58
N ASN A 33 18.17 4.38 -4.20
CA ASN A 33 17.79 4.98 -2.93
C ASN A 33 17.39 6.45 -3.10
N ILE A 34 16.39 6.89 -2.33
CA ILE A 34 16.10 8.30 -2.06
C ILE A 34 16.51 8.58 -0.62
N GLY A 35 17.70 9.15 -0.44
CA GLY A 35 18.30 9.22 0.90
C GLY A 35 18.50 7.81 1.47
N SER A 36 17.83 7.50 2.58
CA SER A 36 17.87 6.18 3.22
C SER A 36 16.74 5.22 2.79
N ILE A 37 15.91 5.62 1.82
CA ILE A 37 14.67 4.91 1.47
C ILE A 37 14.89 4.13 0.18
N THR A 38 14.57 2.85 0.20
CA THR A 38 14.65 1.98 -0.97
C THR A 38 13.67 2.45 -2.05
N ARG A 39 14.20 2.58 -3.27
CA ARG A 39 13.44 2.89 -4.48
C ARG A 39 13.60 1.75 -5.48
N LEU A 40 12.48 1.23 -5.96
CA LEU A 40 12.42 0.20 -6.99
C LEU A 40 11.76 0.79 -8.22
N THR A 41 12.53 0.93 -9.30
CA THR A 41 12.06 1.54 -10.54
C THR A 41 11.90 0.48 -11.64
N LEU A 42 10.70 0.40 -12.20
CA LEU A 42 10.37 -0.39 -13.39
C LEU A 42 10.24 0.54 -14.60
N GLY A 43 10.99 0.24 -15.66
CA GLY A 43 11.00 1.05 -16.88
C GLY A 43 11.84 2.33 -16.76
N GLU A 44 11.61 3.28 -17.67
CA GLU A 44 12.32 4.55 -17.72
C GLU A 44 11.35 5.72 -17.73
N ARG A 45 11.63 6.74 -16.91
CA ARG A 45 10.74 7.89 -16.73
C ARG A 45 10.77 8.79 -17.97
N ASP A 46 9.61 8.99 -18.57
CA ASP A 46 9.38 10.05 -19.56
C ASP A 46 8.84 11.31 -18.86
N PRO A 47 9.60 12.42 -18.80
CA PRO A 47 9.16 13.66 -18.17
C PRO A 47 7.93 14.31 -18.81
N THR A 48 7.58 13.93 -20.05
CA THR A 48 6.40 14.45 -20.76
C THR A 48 5.11 13.73 -20.36
N LYS A 49 5.22 12.52 -19.81
CA LYS A 49 4.08 11.76 -19.31
C LYS A 49 3.72 12.23 -17.90
N MET A 50 2.42 12.23 -17.62
CA MET A 50 1.94 12.52 -16.26
C MET A 50 2.38 11.41 -15.32
N ASN A 51 2.75 11.76 -14.08
CA ASN A 51 3.02 10.81 -13.01
C ASN A 51 2.05 11.03 -11.86
N LYS A 52 1.45 9.95 -11.37
CA LYS A 52 0.55 9.95 -10.21
C LYS A 52 1.25 9.30 -9.03
N THR A 53 1.27 10.00 -7.90
CA THR A 53 1.89 9.51 -6.66
C THR A 53 0.83 9.18 -5.64
N ILE A 54 0.85 7.95 -5.12
CA ILE A 54 -0.07 7.50 -4.07
C ILE A 54 0.71 7.02 -2.85
N LEU A 55 0.14 7.22 -1.66
CA LEU A 55 0.66 6.68 -0.40
C LEU A 55 -0.30 5.65 0.16
N LEU A 56 0.19 4.44 0.47
CA LEU A 56 -0.61 3.39 1.07
C LEU A 56 -0.42 3.37 2.59
N VAL A 57 -1.51 3.49 3.36
CA VAL A 57 -1.53 3.42 4.83
C VAL A 57 -2.53 2.35 5.25
N GLY A 58 -2.15 1.49 6.18
CA GLY A 58 -3.03 0.42 6.65
C GLY A 58 -2.31 -0.50 7.63
N GLU A 59 -3.06 -1.29 8.38
CA GLU A 59 -2.48 -2.23 9.35
C GLU A 59 -1.70 -3.35 8.68
N THR A 60 -0.90 -4.06 9.47
CA THR A 60 -0.24 -5.28 8.99
C THR A 60 -1.29 -6.31 8.58
N GLY A 61 -1.10 -6.93 7.41
CA GLY A 61 -2.08 -7.90 6.90
C GLY A 61 -3.31 -7.29 6.22
N ALA A 62 -3.46 -5.96 6.16
CA ALA A 62 -4.57 -5.31 5.45
C ALA A 62 -4.57 -5.52 3.92
N GLY A 63 -3.45 -6.01 3.36
CA GLY A 63 -3.34 -6.33 1.93
C GLY A 63 -2.63 -5.31 1.07
N LYS A 64 -1.91 -4.34 1.64
CA LYS A 64 -1.15 -3.30 0.90
C LYS A 64 -0.25 -3.88 -0.19
N SER A 65 0.61 -4.85 0.15
CA SER A 65 1.51 -5.48 -0.84
C SER A 65 0.76 -6.25 -1.93
N THR A 66 -0.42 -6.81 -1.63
CA THR A 66 -1.28 -7.38 -2.68
C THR A 66 -1.78 -6.28 -3.62
N LEU A 67 -2.29 -5.17 -3.06
CA LEU A 67 -2.76 -4.05 -3.86
C LEU A 67 -1.64 -3.50 -4.76
N ILE A 68 -0.42 -3.38 -4.25
CA ILE A 68 0.76 -2.99 -5.05
C ILE A 68 0.94 -3.94 -6.23
N ASN A 69 0.99 -5.26 -5.98
CA ASN A 69 1.14 -6.24 -7.07
C ASN A 69 0.01 -6.13 -8.10
N ALA A 70 -1.23 -5.96 -7.65
CA ALA A 70 -2.38 -5.80 -8.55
C ALA A 70 -2.25 -4.53 -9.41
N LEU A 71 -1.90 -3.39 -8.81
CA LEU A 71 -1.70 -2.12 -9.51
C LEU A 71 -0.56 -2.18 -10.52
N VAL A 72 0.59 -2.75 -10.15
CA VAL A 72 1.74 -2.87 -11.07
C VAL A 72 1.41 -3.81 -12.23
N ASN A 73 0.83 -4.98 -11.95
CA ASN A 73 0.44 -5.92 -13.00
C ASN A 73 -0.60 -5.32 -13.95
N TYR A 74 -1.58 -4.62 -13.39
CA TYR A 74 -2.57 -3.88 -14.18
C TYR A 74 -1.89 -2.85 -15.06
N ALA A 75 -1.01 -1.98 -14.51
CA ALA A 75 -0.26 -0.98 -15.26
C ALA A 75 0.53 -1.59 -16.43
N MET A 76 1.14 -2.75 -16.21
CA MET A 76 1.89 -3.48 -17.25
C MET A 76 0.98 -4.15 -18.30
N GLY A 77 -0.34 -4.20 -18.11
CA GLY A 77 -1.30 -4.85 -19.01
C GLY A 77 -1.32 -6.37 -18.90
N VAL A 78 -0.95 -6.93 -17.74
CA VAL A 78 -0.97 -8.37 -17.50
C VAL A 78 -2.41 -8.84 -17.22
N LYS A 79 -2.96 -9.69 -18.10
CA LYS A 79 -4.38 -10.10 -18.08
C LYS A 79 -4.68 -11.36 -17.26
N SER A 80 -3.68 -12.11 -16.81
CA SER A 80 -3.90 -13.35 -16.05
C SER A 80 -2.88 -13.50 -14.93
N TYR A 81 -3.31 -13.20 -13.71
CA TYR A 81 -2.49 -13.35 -12.53
C TYR A 81 -2.59 -14.78 -11.98
N LYS A 82 -1.49 -15.51 -12.00
CA LYS A 82 -1.26 -16.68 -11.14
C LYS A 82 -0.15 -16.31 -10.17
N ARG A 83 -0.49 -16.20 -8.89
CA ARG A 83 0.51 -16.11 -7.83
C ARG A 83 1.32 -17.41 -7.84
N ARG A 84 2.64 -17.33 -7.99
CA ARG A 84 3.51 -18.50 -7.73
C ARG A 84 3.37 -18.84 -6.23
N GLU A 85 3.13 -20.12 -5.93
CA GLU A 85 3.28 -20.61 -4.56
C GLU A 85 4.74 -20.44 -4.14
N GLU A 86 4.99 -19.40 -3.38
CA GLU A 86 6.06 -19.40 -2.40
C GLU A 86 5.46 -18.99 -1.07
N SER A 87 5.86 -19.72 -0.03
CA SER A 87 5.51 -19.51 1.36
C SER A 87 5.78 -18.06 1.75
N GLN A 88 4.75 -17.21 1.74
CA GLN A 88 4.76 -16.02 2.56
C GLN A 88 4.49 -16.45 4.01
N THR A 89 5.47 -17.10 4.62
CA THR A 89 5.83 -16.67 5.96
C THR A 89 6.33 -15.22 5.82
N GLU A 90 5.43 -14.28 6.06
CA GLU A 90 5.74 -13.04 6.79
C GLU A 90 6.85 -12.11 6.23
N SER A 91 6.83 -11.71 4.95
CA SER A 91 7.54 -10.46 4.62
C SER A 91 6.66 -9.27 5.00
N GLN A 92 6.59 -8.96 6.30
CA GLN A 92 6.08 -7.67 6.73
C GLN A 92 6.96 -6.59 6.08
N THR A 93 6.38 -5.61 5.38
CA THR A 93 7.14 -4.46 4.88
C THR A 93 7.82 -3.81 6.09
N SER A 94 9.15 -3.89 6.16
CA SER A 94 9.93 -3.50 7.34
C SER A 94 10.46 -2.07 7.24
N ASP A 95 10.31 -1.40 6.11
CA ASP A 95 10.65 0.01 5.95
C ASP A 95 9.72 0.64 4.90
N VAL A 96 9.78 1.96 4.75
CA VAL A 96 9.09 2.65 3.65
C VAL A 96 9.79 2.30 2.34
N ILE A 97 9.03 1.93 1.31
CA ILE A 97 9.56 1.59 -0.02
C ILE A 97 8.82 2.41 -1.07
N VAL A 98 9.57 2.96 -2.03
CA VAL A 98 9.00 3.69 -3.17
C VAL A 98 9.08 2.82 -4.42
N TYR A 99 7.93 2.48 -4.98
CA TYR A 99 7.81 1.80 -6.26
C TYR A 99 7.51 2.81 -7.35
N GLU A 100 8.27 2.79 -8.43
CA GLU A 100 8.06 3.62 -9.60
C GLU A 100 7.79 2.75 -10.82
N VAL A 101 6.66 2.98 -11.49
CA VAL A 101 6.24 2.24 -12.68
C VAL A 101 6.14 3.22 -13.84
N PHE A 102 7.08 3.12 -14.77
CA PHE A 102 7.22 3.99 -15.94
C PHE A 102 7.18 3.19 -17.25
N GLY A 103 6.90 3.86 -18.37
CA GLY A 103 6.98 3.28 -19.71
C GLY A 103 5.80 2.37 -20.06
N HIS A 104 4.73 2.44 -19.29
CA HIS A 104 3.51 1.65 -19.47
C HIS A 104 2.25 2.52 -19.64
N GLU A 105 2.43 3.83 -19.90
CA GLU A 105 1.36 4.84 -19.92
C GLU A 105 0.39 4.71 -21.12
N ASP A 106 0.76 3.94 -22.13
CA ASP A 106 -0.06 3.71 -23.32
C ASP A 106 -0.68 2.29 -23.33
N ARG A 107 -0.63 1.59 -22.18
CA ARG A 107 -1.25 0.26 -22.00
C ARG A 107 -2.62 0.39 -21.33
N THR A 108 -2.64 0.36 -20.01
CA THR A 108 -3.88 0.35 -19.20
C THR A 108 -4.06 1.64 -18.42
N LEU A 109 -2.98 2.15 -17.80
CA LEU A 109 -2.98 3.43 -17.10
C LEU A 109 -2.52 4.54 -18.05
N PRO A 110 -3.19 5.70 -18.10
CA PRO A 110 -2.80 6.83 -18.96
C PRO A 110 -1.67 7.71 -18.35
N PHE A 111 -0.98 7.21 -17.32
CA PHE A 111 0.03 7.92 -16.55
C PHE A 111 1.02 6.93 -15.93
N SER A 112 2.20 7.42 -15.58
CA SER A 112 3.15 6.72 -14.73
C SER A 112 2.66 6.68 -13.28
N LEU A 113 3.04 5.65 -12.53
CA LEU A 113 2.57 5.48 -11.15
C LEU A 113 3.76 5.39 -10.18
N THR A 114 3.75 6.25 -9.16
CA THR A 114 4.63 6.16 -7.99
C THR A 114 3.80 5.71 -6.79
N ILE A 115 4.20 4.62 -6.13
CA ILE A 115 3.52 4.07 -4.96
C ILE A 115 4.48 4.10 -3.78
N ILE A 116 4.09 4.81 -2.71
CA ILE A 116 4.81 4.82 -1.44
C ILE A 116 4.14 3.76 -0.55
N ASP A 117 4.82 2.64 -0.33
CA ASP A 117 4.40 1.61 0.62
C ASP A 117 4.93 1.94 2.01
N THR A 118 4.07 1.83 3.03
CA THR A 118 4.47 1.97 4.42
C THR A 118 4.39 0.62 5.12
N PRO A 119 5.22 0.39 6.16
CA PRO A 119 4.99 -0.69 7.10
C PRO A 119 3.56 -0.70 7.64
N GLY A 120 3.08 -1.86 8.06
CA GLY A 120 1.77 -1.98 8.68
C GLY A 120 1.72 -1.32 10.05
N TYR A 121 0.77 -0.42 10.25
CA TYR A 121 0.52 0.18 11.56
C TYR A 121 -0.04 -0.89 12.52
N GLY A 122 0.32 -0.80 13.81
CA GLY A 122 -0.38 -1.51 14.88
C GLY A 122 0.01 -2.98 15.13
N HIS A 123 1.14 -3.48 14.62
CA HIS A 123 1.63 -4.83 14.95
C HIS A 123 2.96 -4.82 15.71
N THR A 124 3.00 -5.53 16.84
CA THR A 124 4.14 -5.98 17.70
C THR A 124 5.29 -5.05 18.10
N GLU A 125 5.56 -3.96 17.39
CA GLU A 125 6.80 -3.17 17.51
C GLU A 125 6.62 -1.79 18.19
N GLY A 126 5.44 -1.48 18.72
CA GLY A 126 5.26 -0.36 19.64
C GLY A 126 5.22 1.04 18.98
N ILE A 127 5.28 2.09 19.80
CA ILE A 127 5.18 3.51 19.35
C ILE A 127 6.46 3.94 18.61
N GLU A 128 7.60 3.36 18.97
CA GLU A 128 8.90 3.66 18.37
C GLU A 128 8.92 3.38 16.87
N ARG A 129 8.28 2.29 16.44
CA ARG A 129 8.15 1.97 15.02
C ARG A 129 7.32 3.00 14.25
N ASP A 130 6.22 3.46 14.84
CA ASP A 130 5.37 4.49 14.24
C ASP A 130 6.12 5.83 14.09
N VAL A 131 7.03 6.13 15.03
CA VAL A 131 7.94 7.28 14.95
C VAL A 131 8.95 7.09 13.83
N LEU A 132 9.59 5.93 13.74
CA LEU A 132 10.56 5.63 12.68
C LEU A 132 9.92 5.75 11.29
N VAL A 133 8.70 5.22 11.10
CA VAL A 133 7.96 5.38 9.83
C VAL A 133 7.69 6.87 9.55
N SER A 134 7.35 7.66 10.57
CA SER A 134 7.14 9.10 10.43
C SER A 134 8.43 9.84 10.04
N GLU A 135 9.57 9.44 10.58
CA GLU A 135 10.90 9.98 10.23
C GLU A 135 11.27 9.61 8.79
N ARG A 136 11.06 8.36 8.38
CA ARG A 136 11.27 7.92 7.00
C ARG A 136 10.42 8.71 6.00
N LEU A 137 9.13 8.90 6.29
CA LEU A 137 8.27 9.72 5.45
C LEU A 137 8.73 11.19 5.41
N LEU A 138 9.21 11.72 6.53
CA LEU A 138 9.75 13.08 6.60
C LEU A 138 11.02 13.24 5.75
N ASP A 139 11.92 12.25 5.76
CA ASP A 139 13.11 12.22 4.92
C ASP A 139 12.74 12.14 3.45
N LEU A 140 11.76 11.31 3.09
CA LEU A 140 11.22 11.20 1.73
C LEU A 140 10.71 12.55 1.22
N PHE A 141 9.97 13.29 2.04
CA PHE A 141 9.32 14.53 1.61
C PHE A 141 10.25 15.74 1.58
N ARG A 142 11.39 15.65 2.27
CA ARG A 142 12.41 16.71 2.30
C ARG A 142 13.54 16.50 1.32
N SER A 143 13.78 15.26 0.91
CA SER A 143 14.86 14.93 -0.03
C SER A 143 14.71 15.71 -1.34
N THR A 144 15.84 16.15 -1.91
CA THR A 144 15.86 16.85 -3.20
C THR A 144 15.28 16.00 -4.32
N ASP A 145 15.59 14.70 -4.27
CA ASP A 145 15.13 13.66 -5.20
C ASP A 145 13.89 12.93 -4.68
N GLY A 146 13.26 13.49 -3.64
CA GLY A 146 12.11 12.92 -2.96
C GLY A 146 10.75 13.37 -3.50
N VAL A 147 9.71 13.06 -2.73
CA VAL A 147 8.31 13.30 -3.13
C VAL A 147 7.81 14.61 -2.54
N ARG A 148 7.48 15.59 -3.39
CA ARG A 148 6.98 16.91 -2.94
C ARG A 148 5.45 17.01 -2.92
N GLU A 149 4.80 16.21 -3.75
CA GLU A 149 3.37 16.22 -3.94
C GLU A 149 2.84 14.78 -4.04
N ILE A 150 1.63 14.58 -3.54
CA ILE A 150 0.92 13.30 -3.58
C ILE A 150 -0.48 13.54 -4.14
N ASP A 151 -0.93 12.66 -5.01
CA ASP A 151 -2.27 12.69 -5.59
C ASP A 151 -3.30 12.07 -4.64
N ALA A 152 -2.99 10.93 -4.01
CA ALA A 152 -3.92 10.29 -3.08
C ALA A 152 -3.23 9.62 -1.87
N VAL A 153 -3.94 9.62 -0.73
CA VAL A 153 -3.59 8.80 0.43
C VAL A 153 -4.63 7.68 0.54
N CYS A 154 -4.20 6.47 0.31
CA CYS A 154 -5.03 5.27 0.26
C CYS A 154 -5.03 4.59 1.63
N LEU A 155 -6.19 4.57 2.30
CA LEU A 155 -6.38 3.82 3.53
C LEU A 155 -6.79 2.39 3.19
N VAL A 156 -5.91 1.42 3.44
CA VAL A 156 -6.12 0.01 3.11
C VAL A 156 -6.66 -0.75 4.31
N LEU A 157 -7.85 -1.32 4.16
CA LEU A 157 -8.56 -2.05 5.21
C LEU A 157 -8.90 -3.48 4.75
N LYS A 158 -8.89 -4.40 5.72
CA LYS A 158 -9.28 -5.79 5.51
C LYS A 158 -10.79 -5.90 5.64
N ALA A 159 -11.49 -6.52 4.69
CA ALA A 159 -12.95 -6.59 4.81
C ALA A 159 -13.47 -7.49 5.93
N SER A 160 -12.66 -8.44 6.40
CA SER A 160 -13.02 -9.25 7.56
C SER A 160 -12.83 -8.48 8.88
N ASP A 161 -12.13 -7.35 8.86
CA ASP A 161 -11.82 -6.57 10.06
C ASP A 161 -12.00 -5.06 9.79
N ASN A 162 -13.17 -4.57 10.16
CA ASN A 162 -13.61 -3.22 9.86
C ASN A 162 -13.34 -2.24 11.03
N ARG A 163 -12.58 -2.66 12.04
CA ARG A 163 -12.24 -1.81 13.19
C ARG A 163 -11.04 -0.94 12.84
N LEU A 164 -11.19 0.36 13.03
CA LEU A 164 -10.06 1.29 13.00
C LEU A 164 -9.39 1.25 14.38
N SER A 165 -8.17 0.73 14.48
CA SER A 165 -7.42 0.88 15.73
C SER A 165 -7.10 2.35 16.01
N ASP A 166 -6.94 2.71 17.28
CA ASP A 166 -6.50 4.05 17.68
C ASP A 166 -5.17 4.42 17.00
N ARG A 167 -4.28 3.45 16.80
CA ARG A 167 -2.99 3.64 16.11
C ARG A 167 -3.16 3.91 14.62
N LEU A 168 -4.07 3.21 13.94
CA LEU A 168 -4.38 3.52 12.55
C LEU A 168 -5.02 4.90 12.44
N CYS A 169 -5.94 5.25 13.34
CA CYS A 169 -6.54 6.59 13.42
C CYS A 169 -5.48 7.68 13.64
N THR A 170 -4.49 7.46 14.51
CA THR A 170 -3.40 8.41 14.72
C THR A 170 -2.50 8.50 13.49
N GLY A 171 -2.13 7.39 12.85
CA GLY A 171 -1.36 7.39 11.60
C GLY A 171 -2.07 8.16 10.48
N VAL A 172 -3.35 7.87 10.25
CA VAL A 172 -4.19 8.55 9.25
C VAL A 172 -4.41 10.02 9.60
N SER A 173 -4.41 10.39 10.89
CA SER A 173 -4.62 11.77 11.33
C SER A 173 -3.49 12.73 10.98
N VAL A 174 -2.27 12.25 10.70
CA VAL A 174 -1.19 13.08 10.11
C VAL A 174 -1.71 13.80 8.87
N TRP A 175 -2.53 13.08 8.10
CA TRP A 175 -3.04 13.47 6.81
C TRP A 175 -4.39 14.21 6.90
N LYS A 176 -4.95 14.43 8.10
CA LYS A 176 -6.23 15.15 8.28
C LYS A 176 -6.16 16.64 7.90
N ARG A 177 -4.96 17.24 7.92
CA ARG A 177 -4.77 18.67 7.61
C ARG A 177 -4.58 18.96 6.12
N HIS A 178 -4.30 17.94 5.31
CA HIS A 178 -4.26 18.11 3.85
C HIS A 178 -5.63 18.52 3.34
N ARG A 179 -5.69 19.70 2.72
CA ARG A 179 -6.92 20.27 2.15
C ARG A 179 -7.20 19.62 0.79
N GLY A 180 -7.62 18.36 0.81
CA GLY A 180 -7.94 17.63 -0.40
C GLY A 180 -8.80 16.41 -0.12
N GLU A 181 -9.86 16.29 -0.89
CA GLU A 181 -10.86 15.22 -0.92
C GLU A 181 -10.26 13.93 -1.50
N HIS A 182 -9.15 13.42 -0.94
CA HIS A 182 -8.35 12.36 -1.59
C HIS A 182 -7.92 11.24 -0.64
N ARG A 183 -8.78 10.94 0.33
CA ARG A 183 -8.66 9.72 1.12
C ARG A 183 -9.69 8.71 0.61
N CYS A 184 -9.19 7.68 -0.06
CA CYS A 184 -9.99 6.57 -0.56
C CYS A 184 -9.88 5.42 0.43
N PRO A 185 -10.89 5.14 1.25
CA PRO A 185 -11.00 3.85 1.91
C PRO A 185 -10.98 2.70 0.90
N HIS A 186 -10.09 1.74 1.09
CA HIS A 186 -10.03 0.52 0.29
C HIS A 186 -10.61 -0.61 1.12
N HIS A 187 -11.46 -1.42 0.49
CA HIS A 187 -12.12 -2.57 1.10
C HIS A 187 -11.84 -3.83 0.26
N THR A 188 -11.91 -5.00 0.88
CA THR A 188 -11.52 -6.28 0.27
C THR A 188 -12.59 -7.37 0.50
N SER A 189 -13.87 -7.12 0.20
CA SER A 189 -14.91 -8.17 0.11
C SER A 189 -16.05 -7.78 -0.84
N ASP A 190 -16.98 -8.70 -1.09
CA ASP A 190 -18.10 -8.64 -2.03
C ASP A 190 -19.35 -7.86 -1.56
N PHE A 191 -19.34 -7.27 -0.35
CA PHE A 191 -20.50 -6.57 0.22
C PHE A 191 -20.20 -5.10 0.51
N GLU A 192 -21.23 -4.24 0.42
CA GLU A 192 -21.09 -2.80 0.71
C GLU A 192 -20.48 -2.56 2.10
N PRO A 193 -19.42 -1.75 2.21
CA PRO A 193 -18.63 -1.62 3.43
C PRO A 193 -19.26 -0.64 4.43
N GLU A 194 -20.55 -0.78 4.74
CA GLU A 194 -21.32 0.19 5.54
C GLU A 194 -20.71 0.40 6.94
N ASN A 195 -20.21 -0.67 7.56
CA ASN A 195 -19.50 -0.63 8.84
C ASN A 195 -18.18 0.15 8.79
N VAL A 196 -17.43 0.04 7.69
CA VAL A 196 -16.18 0.78 7.49
C VAL A 196 -16.47 2.26 7.28
N LEU A 197 -17.46 2.57 6.44
CA LEU A 197 -17.87 3.94 6.19
C LEU A 197 -18.36 4.62 7.48
N GLN A 198 -19.06 3.89 8.35
CA GLN A 198 -19.46 4.38 9.65
C GLN A 198 -18.26 4.61 10.59
N ALA A 199 -17.32 3.65 10.69
CA ALA A 199 -16.13 3.81 11.50
C ALA A 199 -15.27 5.02 11.09
N LEU A 200 -15.18 5.30 9.79
CA LEU A 200 -14.48 6.49 9.27
C LEU A 200 -15.17 7.79 9.65
N LYS A 201 -16.51 7.82 9.63
CA LYS A 201 -17.31 8.96 10.08
C LYS A 201 -17.08 9.20 11.58
N ASP A 202 -17.15 8.15 12.39
CA ASP A 202 -16.99 8.22 13.85
C ASP A 202 -15.56 8.69 14.22
N ALA A 203 -14.54 8.22 13.50
CA ALA A 203 -13.15 8.66 13.66
C ALA A 203 -12.86 10.08 13.10
N GLN A 204 -13.88 10.75 12.54
CA GLN A 204 -13.81 12.06 11.88
C GLN A 204 -12.70 12.12 10.83
N ILE A 205 -12.58 11.05 10.06
CA ILE A 205 -11.60 10.90 8.99
C ILE A 205 -12.23 11.49 7.71
N ARG A 206 -11.73 12.64 7.26
CA ARG A 206 -12.17 13.26 5.99
C ARG A 206 -11.83 12.35 4.81
N CYS A 207 -12.81 11.97 4.02
CA CYS A 207 -12.63 11.13 2.83
C CYS A 207 -12.94 11.91 1.56
N ALA A 208 -12.36 11.44 0.45
CA ALA A 208 -12.82 11.81 -0.88
C ALA A 208 -14.32 11.54 -1.01
N LYS A 209 -15.07 12.42 -1.66
CA LYS A 209 -16.50 12.21 -1.89
C LYS A 209 -16.80 12.14 -3.38
N ASN A 210 -17.72 11.24 -3.76
CA ASN A 210 -18.27 11.18 -5.11
C ASN A 210 -19.32 12.30 -5.31
N GLU A 211 -19.93 12.35 -6.50
CA GLU A 211 -20.95 13.33 -6.86
C GLU A 211 -22.21 13.24 -5.96
N GLU A 212 -22.44 12.07 -5.36
CA GLU A 212 -23.53 11.81 -4.40
C GLU A 212 -23.16 12.20 -2.95
N GLY A 213 -21.96 12.71 -2.72
CA GLY A 213 -21.47 13.10 -1.39
C GLY A 213 -21.04 11.93 -0.50
N GLN A 214 -20.99 10.71 -1.03
CA GLN A 214 -20.56 9.50 -0.34
C GLN A 214 -19.04 9.31 -0.41
N PRO A 215 -18.40 8.70 0.61
CA PRO A 215 -16.97 8.41 0.56
C PRO A 215 -16.58 7.53 -0.63
N VAL A 216 -15.62 7.98 -1.43
CA VAL A 216 -15.05 7.19 -2.54
C VAL A 216 -14.33 5.98 -1.96
N HIS A 217 -14.69 4.79 -2.41
CA HIS A 217 -14.05 3.56 -2.01
C HIS A 217 -13.90 2.62 -3.20
N PHE A 218 -12.93 1.72 -3.11
CA PHE A 218 -12.64 0.72 -4.14
C PHE A 218 -12.49 -0.64 -3.51
N MET A 219 -12.98 -1.66 -4.21
CA MET A 219 -13.01 -3.04 -3.74
C MET A 219 -12.02 -3.88 -4.54
N PHE A 220 -11.10 -4.57 -3.87
CA PHE A 220 -10.12 -5.43 -4.54
C PHE A 220 -10.24 -6.85 -3.99
N ASP A 221 -10.48 -7.82 -4.87
CA ASP A 221 -10.52 -9.21 -4.44
C ASP A 221 -9.10 -9.82 -4.42
N ASN A 222 -8.68 -10.24 -3.22
CA ASN A 222 -7.40 -10.89 -2.96
C ASN A 222 -7.50 -12.43 -2.98
N THR A 223 -8.59 -13.01 -3.49
CA THR A 223 -8.75 -14.47 -3.67
C THR A 223 -7.72 -15.08 -4.61
N GLN A 224 -6.92 -14.25 -5.28
CA GLN A 224 -5.79 -14.61 -6.12
C GLN A 224 -4.67 -15.40 -5.40
N LYS A 225 -4.72 -15.51 -4.06
CA LYS A 225 -3.88 -16.43 -3.28
C LYS A 225 -4.34 -17.89 -3.35
N THR A 226 -5.56 -18.14 -3.79
CA THR A 226 -6.16 -19.48 -3.84
C THR A 226 -5.62 -20.25 -5.02
N GLU A 227 -5.14 -21.48 -4.80
CA GLU A 227 -4.73 -22.36 -5.89
C GLU A 227 -5.86 -22.56 -6.90
N ARG A 228 -5.56 -22.32 -8.18
CA ARG A 228 -6.53 -22.45 -9.26
C ARG A 228 -6.70 -23.92 -9.63
N ASN A 229 -7.92 -24.41 -9.51
CA ASN A 229 -8.35 -25.74 -9.94
C ASN A 229 -9.61 -25.62 -10.81
N LYS A 230 -10.02 -26.72 -11.45
CA LYS A 230 -11.19 -26.73 -12.35
C LYS A 230 -12.50 -26.27 -11.67
N ARG A 231 -12.59 -26.34 -10.34
CA ARG A 231 -13.81 -26.00 -9.59
C ARG A 231 -13.89 -24.50 -9.28
N ASN A 232 -12.76 -23.84 -9.01
CA ASN A 232 -12.73 -22.42 -8.63
C ASN A 232 -12.25 -21.49 -9.76
N GLU A 233 -11.82 -22.02 -10.90
CA GLU A 233 -11.33 -21.25 -12.04
C GLU A 233 -12.29 -20.13 -12.48
N ARG A 234 -13.59 -20.43 -12.59
CA ARG A 234 -14.60 -19.43 -12.98
C ARG A 234 -14.71 -18.33 -11.93
N ALA A 235 -14.74 -18.69 -10.64
CA ALA A 235 -14.84 -17.73 -9.55
C ALA A 235 -13.60 -16.81 -9.50
N LEU A 236 -12.40 -17.38 -9.65
CA LEU A 236 -11.14 -16.63 -9.68
C LEU A 236 -11.03 -15.70 -10.90
N LYS A 237 -11.59 -16.11 -12.05
CA LYS A 237 -11.66 -15.24 -13.23
C LYS A 237 -12.57 -14.04 -12.98
N ASN A 238 -13.77 -14.28 -12.46
CA ASN A 238 -14.74 -13.21 -12.17
C ASN A 238 -14.21 -12.24 -11.11
N ALA A 239 -13.54 -12.76 -10.07
CA ALA A 239 -12.86 -11.97 -9.05
C ALA A 239 -11.79 -11.03 -9.64
N TRP A 240 -11.00 -11.54 -10.60
CA TRP A 240 -9.99 -10.74 -11.29
C TRP A 240 -10.63 -9.69 -12.21
N GLU A 241 -11.65 -10.04 -12.99
CA GLU A 241 -12.37 -9.09 -13.84
C GLU A 241 -12.98 -7.94 -13.01
N SER A 242 -13.60 -8.26 -11.87
CA SER A 242 -14.09 -7.26 -10.91
C SER A 242 -12.96 -6.38 -10.36
N THR A 243 -11.79 -6.98 -10.05
CA THR A 243 -10.61 -6.24 -9.60
C THR A 243 -10.07 -5.30 -10.67
N GLU A 244 -10.00 -5.74 -11.94
CA GLU A 244 -9.58 -4.90 -13.07
C GLU A 244 -10.52 -3.71 -13.26
N ASP A 245 -11.84 -3.91 -13.16
CA ASP A 245 -12.84 -2.84 -13.23
C ASP A 245 -12.65 -1.81 -12.10
N GLN A 246 -12.31 -2.28 -10.90
CA GLN A 246 -12.07 -1.43 -9.74
C GLN A 246 -10.74 -0.65 -9.84
N ILE A 247 -9.68 -1.26 -10.38
CA ILE A 247 -8.43 -0.56 -10.70
C ILE A 247 -8.67 0.51 -11.76
N SER A 248 -9.48 0.20 -12.78
CA SER A 248 -9.84 1.15 -13.84
C SER A 248 -10.53 2.39 -13.27
N GLN A 249 -11.54 2.20 -12.41
CA GLN A 249 -12.23 3.30 -11.72
C GLN A 249 -11.29 4.10 -10.81
N PHE A 250 -10.37 3.41 -10.12
CA PHE A 250 -9.34 4.07 -9.31
C PHE A 250 -8.39 4.91 -10.17
N ALA A 251 -8.01 4.43 -11.35
CA ALA A 251 -7.18 5.17 -12.29
C ALA A 251 -7.89 6.44 -12.81
N ASP A 252 -9.19 6.35 -13.13
CA ASP A 252 -10.01 7.50 -13.51
C ASP A 252 -10.12 8.53 -12.37
N PHE A 253 -10.26 8.06 -11.13
CA PHE A 253 -10.22 8.92 -9.95
C PHE A 253 -8.87 9.65 -9.84
N LEU A 254 -7.74 8.94 -9.94
CA LEU A 254 -6.41 9.54 -9.88
C LEU A 254 -6.17 10.54 -11.01
N LYS A 255 -6.65 10.24 -12.22
CA LYS A 255 -6.54 11.12 -13.39
C LYS A 255 -7.20 12.48 -13.14
N LYS A 256 -8.36 12.49 -12.50
CA LYS A 256 -9.12 13.71 -12.16
C LYS A 256 -8.58 14.42 -10.91
N THR A 257 -7.86 13.69 -10.06
CA THR A 257 -7.34 14.20 -8.79
C THR A 257 -6.19 15.17 -9.01
N LYS A 258 -6.23 16.30 -8.29
CA LYS A 258 -5.16 17.30 -8.30
C LYS A 258 -4.11 16.93 -7.24
N PRO A 259 -2.80 17.00 -7.57
CA PRO A 259 -1.75 16.74 -6.61
C PRO A 259 -1.76 17.78 -5.48
N GLN A 260 -1.39 17.34 -4.29
CA GLN A 260 -1.35 18.17 -3.09
C GLN A 260 0.07 18.26 -2.55
N ASN A 261 0.51 19.48 -2.23
CA ASN A 261 1.84 19.73 -1.68
C ASN A 261 1.95 19.29 -0.23
N LEU A 262 3.06 18.63 0.12
CA LEU A 262 3.27 18.00 1.43
C LEU A 262 3.75 18.94 2.54
N ARG A 263 3.78 20.27 2.34
CA ARG A 263 4.25 21.24 3.35
C ARG A 263 3.54 21.09 4.71
N ASP A 264 2.21 21.06 4.70
CA ASP A 264 1.43 20.93 5.93
C ASP A 264 1.67 19.56 6.60
N THR A 265 1.83 18.50 5.81
CA THR A 265 2.17 17.16 6.31
C THR A 265 3.53 17.14 6.98
N VAL A 266 4.53 17.76 6.34
CA VAL A 266 5.89 17.89 6.88
C VAL A 266 5.86 18.63 8.23
N GLU A 267 5.10 19.72 8.36
CA GLU A 267 4.94 20.43 9.64
C GLU A 267 4.30 19.55 10.73
N VAL A 268 3.27 18.79 10.39
CA VAL A 268 2.60 17.87 11.32
C VAL A 268 3.55 16.75 11.76
N LEU A 269 4.30 16.14 10.83
CA LEU A 269 5.28 15.09 11.13
C LEU A 269 6.39 15.61 12.06
N ASN A 270 6.97 16.79 11.75
CA ASN A 270 7.97 17.43 12.63
C ASN A 270 7.44 17.66 14.05
N THR A 271 6.21 18.15 14.15
CA THR A 271 5.57 18.42 15.45
C THR A 271 5.41 17.13 16.25
N ARG A 272 4.97 16.04 15.61
CA ARG A 272 4.81 14.74 16.26
C ARG A 272 6.14 14.17 16.74
N ILE A 273 7.15 14.16 15.89
CA ILE A 273 8.50 13.66 16.26
C ILE A 273 9.03 14.44 17.46
N ARG A 274 8.92 15.77 17.45
CA ARG A 274 9.31 16.63 18.59
C ARG A 274 8.53 16.33 19.87
N LEU A 275 7.20 16.22 19.78
CA LEU A 275 6.36 15.90 20.93
C LEU A 275 6.68 14.52 21.50
N THR A 276 6.89 13.52 20.65
CA THR A 276 7.28 12.18 21.09
C THR A 276 8.63 12.19 21.80
N ALA A 277 9.63 12.93 21.29
CA ALA A 277 10.91 13.09 21.98
C ALA A 277 10.75 13.80 23.36
N CYS A 278 9.88 14.81 23.45
CA CYS A 278 9.58 15.46 24.74
C CYS A 278 8.90 14.49 25.73
N ILE A 279 7.97 13.66 25.27
CA ILE A 279 7.28 12.67 26.11
C ILE A 279 8.27 11.64 26.65
N HIS A 280 9.13 11.07 25.80
CA HIS A 280 10.17 10.12 26.24
C HIS A 280 11.09 10.73 27.31
N LYS A 281 11.55 11.96 27.09
CA LYS A 281 12.39 12.68 28.08
C LYS A 281 11.67 12.89 29.42
N LEU A 282 10.34 13.11 29.41
CA LEU A 282 9.57 13.22 30.64
C LEU A 282 9.42 11.87 31.34
N GLN A 283 9.20 10.78 30.59
CA GLN A 283 9.12 9.43 31.14
C GLN A 283 10.42 9.01 31.83
N GLU A 284 11.58 9.23 31.20
CA GLU A 284 12.90 8.97 31.80
C GLU A 284 13.10 9.72 33.13
N ARG A 285 12.63 10.98 33.20
CA ARG A 285 12.71 11.77 34.43
C ARG A 285 11.80 11.21 35.53
N VAL A 286 10.59 10.78 35.19
CA VAL A 286 9.66 10.16 36.14
C VAL A 286 10.27 8.86 36.68
N GLU A 287 10.78 8.00 35.81
CA GLU A 287 11.44 6.75 36.23
C GLU A 287 12.65 6.99 37.14
N CYS A 288 13.48 7.99 36.82
CA CYS A 288 14.61 8.38 37.66
C CYS A 288 14.15 8.86 39.05
N ILE A 289 13.10 9.68 39.12
CA ILE A 289 12.53 10.15 40.39
C ILE A 289 11.98 8.98 41.21
N GLU A 290 11.26 8.07 40.58
CA GLU A 290 10.73 6.88 41.26
C GLU A 290 11.83 5.96 41.78
N GLN A 291 12.90 5.75 41.01
CA GLN A 291 14.06 4.98 41.46
C GLN A 291 14.69 5.60 42.72
N LYS A 292 14.94 6.91 42.70
CA LYS A 292 15.46 7.64 43.87
C LYS A 292 14.52 7.56 45.07
N GLN A 293 13.21 7.66 44.86
CA GLN A 293 12.22 7.54 45.93
C GLN A 293 12.21 6.13 46.53
N ARG A 294 12.34 5.07 45.71
CA ARG A 294 12.47 3.68 46.16
C ARG A 294 13.73 3.47 46.99
N GLU A 295 14.85 4.07 46.59
CA GLU A 295 16.13 4.01 47.32
C GLU A 295 16.04 4.71 48.68
N ILE A 296 15.50 5.93 48.73
CA ILE A 296 15.26 6.66 49.98
C ILE A 296 14.37 5.84 50.93
N ASN A 297 13.31 5.22 50.41
CA ASN A 297 12.41 4.41 51.21
C ASN A 297 13.04 3.11 51.73
N ARG A 298 14.02 2.52 51.02
CA ARG A 298 14.81 1.37 51.52
C ARG A 298 15.75 1.80 52.65
N LEU A 299 16.46 2.91 52.46
CA LEU A 299 17.38 3.43 53.47
C LEU A 299 16.67 3.82 54.78
N ARG A 300 15.42 4.28 54.71
CA ARG A 300 14.60 4.60 55.90
C ARG A 300 14.07 3.38 56.67
N LYS A 301 14.18 2.17 56.11
CA LYS A 301 13.73 0.92 56.75
C LYS A 301 14.89 0.11 57.36
N LEU A 302 16.13 0.58 57.18
CA LEU A 302 17.34 0.11 57.85
C LEU A 302 17.56 0.93 59.12
#